data_AF-A0A7C7EAD7-F1
#
_entry.id   AF-A0A7C7EAD7-F1
#
_cell.length_a   1.000
_cell.length_b   1.000
_cell.length_c   1.000
_cell.angle_alpha   90.00
_cell.angle_beta   90.00
_cell.angle_gamma   90.00
#
_symmetry.space_group_name_H-M   'P 1'
#
loop_
_entity.id
_entity.type
_entity.pdbx_description
1 polymer ?
#
loop_
_entity_poly.entity_id
_entity_poly.type
_entity_poly.pdbx_seq_one_letter_code
_entity_poly.pdbx_strand_id
1 'polypeptide(L)' 'DLQGKLSRRINIQHRIIYEILEDEHIIKMYRMWTHYE' A
#
# COMPACT_ATOMS: atom_id res chain seq x y z
N ASP A 1 -2.97 4.34 16.80
CA ASP A 1 -1.67 4.78 16.29
C ASP A 1 -1.36 3.98 15.02
N LEU A 2 -1.63 4.53 13.85
CA LEU A 2 -1.44 3.86 12.55
C LEU A 2 -0.59 4.77 11.63
N GLN A 3 0.45 5.34 12.23
CA GLN A 3 1.38 6.26 11.59
C GLN A 3 2.39 5.47 10.76
N GLY A 4 2.05 5.11 9.52
CA GLY A 4 3.00 4.41 8.63
C GLY A 4 2.41 3.75 7.40
N LYS A 5 1.08 3.56 7.36
CA LYS A 5 0.42 3.00 6.17
C LYS A 5 0.33 4.06 5.09
N LEU A 6 1.19 3.93 4.09
CA LEU A 6 1.22 4.76 2.91
C LEU A 6 0.29 4.17 1.85
N SER A 7 -0.48 5.04 1.20
CA SER A 7 -1.29 4.64 0.05
C SER A 7 -0.69 5.23 -1.22
N ARG A 8 -0.50 4.40 -2.24
CA ARG A 8 -0.04 4.88 -3.55
C ARG A 8 -0.97 4.35 -4.63
N ARG A 9 -1.32 5.24 -5.56
CA ARG A 9 -2.02 4.85 -6.78
C ARG A 9 -1.01 4.23 -7.74
N ILE A 10 -1.29 3.04 -8.23
CA ILE A 10 -0.45 2.37 -9.23
C ILE A 10 -0.99 2.64 -10.63
N ASN A 11 -2.32 2.73 -10.77
CA ASN A 11 -3.02 3.12 -11.99
C ASN A 11 -4.31 3.89 -11.65
N ILE A 12 -4.99 4.45 -12.64
CA ILE A 12 -6.24 5.21 -12.43
C ILE A 12 -7.34 4.36 -11.73
N GLN A 13 -7.30 3.05 -11.93
CA GLN A 13 -8.22 2.06 -11.35
C GLN A 13 -7.68 1.31 -10.12
N HIS A 14 -6.39 1.45 -9.78
CA HIS A 14 -5.76 0.60 -8.76
C HIS A 14 -5.06 1.41 -7.68
N ARG A 15 -5.46 1.17 -6.43
CA ARG A 15 -4.81 1.77 -5.25
C ARG A 15 -4.25 0.67 -4.37
N ILE A 16 -2.97 0.78 -4.03
CA ILE A 16 -2.33 -0.13 -3.08
C ILE A 16 -2.09 0.61 -1.77
N ILE A 17 -2.32 -0.11 -0.68
CA ILE A 17 -1.93 0.29 0.67
C ILE A 17 -0.76 -0.59 1.06
N TYR A 18 0.36 0.06 1.38
CA TYR A 18 1.56 -0.60 1.86
C TYR A 18 2.15 0.15 3.04
N GLU A 19 3.06 -0.50 3.73
CA GLU A 19 3.85 0.08 4.81
C GLU A 19 5.32 -0.20 4.53
N ILE A 20 6.14 0.80 4.81
CA ILE A 20 7.58 0.71 4.65
C ILE A 20 8.14 0.38 6.03
N LEU A 21 8.74 -0.80 6.15
CA LEU A 21 9.51 -1.18 7.32
C LEU A 21 10.97 -0.83 7.01
N GLU A 22 11.37 0.39 7.34
CA GLU A 22 12.71 0.90 7.04
C GLU A 22 13.81 0.08 7.72
N ASP A 23 13.56 -0.38 8.95
CA ASP A 23 14.49 -1.21 9.73
C ASP A 23 14.83 -2.54 9.03
N GLU A 24 13.84 -3.17 8.39
CA GLU A 24 14.03 -4.43 7.68
C GLU A 24 14.22 -4.26 6.16
N HIS A 25 14.14 -3.03 5.64
CA HIS A 25 14.02 -2.74 4.21
C HIS A 25 12.93 -3.57 3.49
N ILE A 26 11.84 -3.89 4.19
CA ILE A 26 10.72 -4.69 3.67
C ILE A 26 9.52 -3.79 3.41
N ILE A 27 8.88 -3.96 2.25
CA ILE A 27 7.60 -3.32 1.95
C ILE A 27 6.49 -4.34 2.18
N LYS A 28 5.64 -4.10 3.20
CA LYS A 28 4.45 -4.92 3.45
C LYS A 28 3.26 -4.37 2.67
N MET A 29 2.75 -5.14 1.71
CA MET A 29 1.47 -4.83 1.07
C MET A 29 0.31 -5.35 1.92
N TYR A 30 -0.61 -4.46 2.29
CA TYR A 30 -1.79 -4.79 3.07
C TYR A 30 -2.99 -5.12 2.19
N ARG A 31 -3.25 -4.28 1.17
CA ARG A 31 -4.42 -4.42 0.30
C ARG A 31 -4.20 -3.79 -1.06
N MET A 32 -4.64 -4.49 -2.10
CA MET A 32 -4.76 -3.97 -3.45
C MET A 32 -6.26 -3.80 -3.74
N TRP A 33 -6.68 -2.56 -3.99
CA TRP A 33 -8.02 -2.28 -4.50
C TRP A 33 -7.96 -2.30 -6.00
N THR A 34 -8.56 -3.32 -6.60
CA THR A 34 -8.96 -3.37 -8.00
C THR A 34 -10.33 -2.71 -8.09
N HIS A 35 -10.44 -1.59 -8.78
CA HIS A 35 -11.77 -1.12 -9.17
C HIS A 35 -12.20 -1.97 -10.37
N TYR A 36 -13.39 -2.57 -10.28
CA TYR A 36 -14.03 -3.51 -11.22
C TYR A 36 -13.65 -4.99 -11.02
N GLU A 37 -14.56 -5.73 -10.38
CA GLU A 37 -15.01 -7.04 -10.90
C GLU A 37 -15.83 -6.80 -12.18
#